data_AF-A0A0A2AJ56-F1
#
_entry.id   AF-A0A0A2AJ56-F1
#
_cell.length_a   1.000
_cell.length_b   1.000
_cell.length_c   1.000
_cell.angle_alpha   90.00
_cell.angle_beta   90.00
_cell.angle_gamma   90.00
#
_symmetry.space_group_name_H-M   'P 1'
#
loop_
_entity.id
_entity.type
_entity.pdbx_description
1 polymer ?
#
loop_
_entity_poly.entity_id
_entity_poly.type
_entity_poly.pdbx_seq_one_letter_code
_entity_poly.pdbx_strand_id
1 'polypeptide(L)' 'MEFLTNLWNNQPNLVFGVGLATAVLLGIYIFLLDITK' A
#
# COMPACT_ATOMS: atom_id res chain seq x y z
N MET A 1 -15.39 -5.28 -9.30
CA MET A 1 -14.19 -5.32 -10.16
C MET A 1 -14.08 -4.10 -11.05
N GLU A 2 -15.18 -3.62 -11.65
CA GLU A 2 -15.19 -2.46 -12.55
C GLU A 2 -14.56 -1.18 -11.96
N PHE A 3 -14.84 -0.84 -10.69
CA PHE A 3 -14.18 0.27 -10.00
C PHE A 3 -12.66 0.12 -9.94
N LEU A 4 -12.16 -1.06 -9.52
CA LEU A 4 -10.73 -1.32 -9.40
C LEU A 4 -10.05 -1.37 -10.76
N THR A 5 -10.72 -1.90 -11.78
CA THR A 5 -10.23 -1.91 -13.17
C THR A 5 -10.14 -0.49 -13.74
N ASN A 6 -11.17 0.35 -13.53
CA ASN A 6 -11.13 1.76 -13.93
C ASN A 6 -10.07 2.55 -13.16
N LEU A 7 -9.88 2.28 -11.87
CA LEU A 7 -8.85 2.91 -11.05
C LEU A 7 -7.44 2.53 -11.53
N TRP A 8 -7.23 1.25 -11.85
CA TRP A 8 -5.96 0.74 -12.39
C TRP A 8 -5.62 1.36 -13.75
N ASN A 9 -6.62 1.50 -14.62
CA ASN A 9 -6.40 2.00 -15.99
C ASN A 9 -6.29 3.52 -16.05
N ASN A 10 -7.07 4.26 -15.24
CA ASN A 10 -7.16 5.72 -15.34
C ASN A 10 -6.34 6.45 -14.27
N GLN A 11 -6.05 5.80 -13.14
CA GLN A 11 -5.29 6.40 -12.03
C GLN A 11 -4.24 5.44 -11.45
N PRO A 12 -3.34 4.87 -12.29
CA PRO A 12 -2.35 3.90 -11.84
C PRO A 12 -1.43 4.46 -10.74
N ASN A 13 -1.05 5.74 -10.83
CA ASN A 13 -0.22 6.41 -9.82
C ASN A 13 -0.87 6.38 -8.42
N LEU A 14 -2.20 6.48 -8.35
CA LEU A 14 -2.92 6.43 -7.08
C LEU A 14 -2.87 5.01 -6.52
N VAL A 15 -3.04 3.99 -7.37
CA VAL A 15 -2.93 2.59 -6.94
C VAL A 15 -1.52 2.26 -6.45
N PHE A 16 -0.49 2.66 -7.20
CA PHE A 16 0.90 2.49 -6.77
C PHE A 16 1.20 3.27 -5.50
N GLY A 17 0.71 4.51 -5.37
CA GLY A 17 0.89 5.33 -4.18
C GLY A 17 0.28 4.69 -2.93
N VAL A 18 -0.95 4.20 -3.03
CA VAL A 18 -1.63 3.48 -1.93
C VAL A 18 -0.91 2.18 -1.60
N GLY A 19 -0.52 1.40 -2.61
CA GLY A 19 0.22 0.16 -2.42
C GLY A 19 1.57 0.37 -1.71
N LEU A 20 2.32 1.39 -2.13
CA LEU A 20 3.63 1.73 -1.58
C LEU A 20 3.51 2.30 -0.16
N ALA A 21 2.53 3.17 0.10
CA ALA A 21 2.24 3.67 1.45
C ALA A 21 1.86 2.53 2.41
N THR A 22 1.04 1.59 1.95
CA THR A 22 0.65 0.41 2.73
C THR A 22 1.86 -0.47 3.05
N ALA A 23 2.72 -0.74 2.06
CA ALA A 23 3.93 -1.53 2.26
C ALA A 23 4.90 -0.87 3.26
N VAL A 24 5.09 0.45 3.18
CA VAL A 24 5.92 1.21 4.13
C VAL A 24 5.36 1.13 5.55
N LEU A 25 4.06 1.35 5.73
CA LEU A 25 3.41 1.26 7.04
C LEU A 25 3.54 -0.14 7.65
N LEU A 26 3.35 -1.19 6.84
CA LEU A 26 3.55 -2.58 7.27
C LEU A 26 5.00 -2.86 7.66
N GLY A 27 5.96 -2.36 6.88
CA GLY A 27 7.39 -2.49 7.20
C GLY A 27 7.74 -1.83 8.54
N ILE A 28 7.23 -0.62 8.78
CA ILE A 28 7.40 0.08 10.07
C ILE A 28 6.76 -0.73 11.20
N TYR A 29 5.53 -1.21 11.02
CA TYR A 29 4.85 -2.02 12.03
C TYR A 29 5.63 -3.28 12.40
N ILE A 30 6.13 -4.01 11.41
CA ILE A 30 6.93 -5.23 11.64
C ILE A 30 8.23 -4.88 12.37
N PHE A 31 8.93 -3.82 11.95
CA PHE A 31 10.14 -3.36 12.62
C PHE A 31 9.88 -2.99 14.08
N LEU A 32 8.80 -2.24 14.34
CA LEU A 32 8.38 -1.88 15.70
C LEU A 32 8.05 -3.12 16.54
N LEU A 33 7.37 -4.11 15.96
CA LEU A 33 7.06 -5.37 16.62
C LEU A 33 8.33 -6.17 16.95
N ASP A 34 9.35 -6.10 16.10
CA ASP A 34 10.62 -6.79 16.31
C ASP A 34 11.42 -6.18 17.47
N ILE A 35 11.50 -4.85 17.53
CA ILE A 35 12.23 -4.15 18.61
C ILE A 35 11.49 -4.10 19.95
N THR A 36 10.19 -4.39 19.98
CA THR A 36 9.36 -4.37 21.21
C THR A 36 9.12 -5.76 21.80
N LYS A 37 9.59 -6.82 21.14
CA LYS A 37 9.65 -8.18 21.68
C LYS A 37 10.82 -8.36 22.64
#